data_AF-A0A3B0UZY9-F1
#
_entry.id   AF-A0A3B0UZY9-F1
#
_cell.length_a   1.000
_cell.length_b   1.000
_cell.length_c   1.000
_cell.angle_alpha   90.00
_cell.angle_beta   90.00
_cell.angle_gamma   90.00
#
_symmetry.space_group_name_H-M   'P 1'
#
loop_
_entity.id
_entity.type
_entity.pdbx_description
1 polymer ?
#
loop_
_entity_poly.entity_id
_entity_poly.type
_entity_poly.pdbx_seq_one_letter_code
_entity_poly.pdbx_strand_id
1 'polypeptide(L)'
;MTAFAGMTEKETTPMSELDDLMPTSPDHNAARLAELKRLFPDLFSDEGRLDVKAVRKLADPDMLDMEKFRFTWYGKSRARRKAFA
;
A
#
# COMPACT_ATOMS: atom_id res chain seq x y z
N MET A 1 -2.56 -45.09 -40.21
CA MET A 1 -3.13 -44.98 -38.84
C MET A 1 -2.01 -44.45 -37.96
N THR A 2 -2.04 -43.29 -37.34
CA THR A 2 -3.02 -42.21 -37.17
C THR A 2 -2.20 -41.01 -36.70
N ALA A 3 -2.48 -39.82 -37.22
CA ALA A 3 -1.86 -38.58 -36.81
C ALA A 3 -2.22 -38.24 -35.36
N PHE A 4 -1.27 -37.77 -34.55
CA PHE A 4 -1.57 -37.05 -33.31
C PHE A 4 -1.27 -35.57 -33.53
N ALA A 5 -2.23 -34.91 -34.15
CA ALA A 5 -2.31 -33.46 -34.22
C ALA A 5 -2.86 -32.94 -32.89
N GLY A 6 -2.35 -31.78 -32.45
CA GLY A 6 -3.05 -30.93 -31.48
C GLY A 6 -2.59 -31.06 -30.04
N MET A 7 -1.55 -30.30 -29.69
CA MET A 7 -1.41 -29.64 -28.39
C MET A 7 -0.71 -28.29 -28.65
N THR A 8 -1.36 -27.41 -29.42
CA THR A 8 -1.99 -26.18 -28.89
C THR A 8 -1.06 -25.40 -27.96
N GLU A 9 -0.40 -24.44 -28.58
CA GLU A 9 0.13 -23.20 -28.01
C GLU A 9 -0.48 -22.89 -26.65
N LYS A 10 0.34 -22.90 -25.61
CA LYS A 10 0.02 -22.20 -24.37
C LYS A 10 -0.04 -20.72 -24.75
N GLU A 11 -1.26 -20.24 -25.01
CA GLU A 11 -1.59 -18.83 -25.07
C GLU A 11 -1.05 -18.18 -23.79
N THR A 12 0.12 -17.55 -23.90
CA THR A 12 0.47 -16.44 -23.01
C THR A 12 -0.52 -15.35 -23.37
N THR A 13 -1.64 -15.31 -22.65
CA THR A 13 -2.50 -14.12 -22.67
C THR A 13 -1.62 -12.94 -22.27
N PRO A 14 -1.49 -11.90 -23.12
CA PRO A 14 -0.71 -10.74 -22.74
C PRO A 14 -1.42 -10.10 -21.54
N MET A 15 -0.66 -9.89 -20.46
CA MET A 15 -1.11 -9.33 -19.17
C MET A 15 -1.93 -8.03 -19.33
N SER A 16 -1.83 -7.38 -20.48
CA SER A 16 -2.57 -6.18 -20.88
C SER A 16 -4.09 -6.39 -21.06
N GLU A 17 -4.57 -7.57 -21.45
CA GLU A 17 -6.02 -7.79 -21.63
C GLU A 17 -6.78 -7.93 -20.29
N LEU A 18 -6.08 -8.23 -19.20
CA LEU A 18 -6.70 -8.30 -17.86
C LEU A 18 -7.03 -6.91 -17.29
N ASP A 19 -6.26 -5.88 -17.63
CA ASP A 19 -6.46 -4.52 -17.11
C ASP A 19 -7.74 -3.87 -17.68
N ASP A 20 -8.14 -4.23 -18.91
CA ASP A 20 -9.36 -3.74 -19.57
C ASP A 20 -10.65 -4.37 -19.01
N LEU A 21 -10.56 -5.53 -18.36
CA LEU A 21 -11.68 -6.24 -17.74
C LEU A 21 -11.93 -5.82 -16.29
N MET A 22 -11.00 -5.09 -15.69
CA MET A 22 -11.15 -4.53 -14.35
C MET A 22 -11.66 -3.09 -14.46
N PRO A 23 -12.74 -2.71 -13.75
CA PRO A 23 -13.09 -1.31 -13.59
C PRO A 23 -12.00 -0.62 -12.75
N THR A 24 -10.94 -0.17 -13.40
CA THR A 24 -9.85 0.55 -12.76
C THR A 24 -10.30 1.99 -12.55
N SER A 25 -10.58 2.33 -11.30
CA SER A 25 -10.79 3.73 -10.93
C SER A 25 -9.54 4.54 -11.33
N PRO A 26 -9.69 5.72 -11.95
CA PRO A 26 -8.54 6.55 -12.27
C PRO A 26 -7.78 6.91 -10.98
N ASP A 27 -6.45 6.79 -11.01
CA ASP A 27 -5.62 7.22 -9.89
C ASP A 27 -5.55 8.75 -9.85
N HIS A 28 -6.36 9.34 -8.97
CA HIS A 28 -6.39 10.78 -8.74
C HIS A 28 -5.36 11.27 -7.71
N ASN A 29 -4.43 10.42 -7.27
CA ASN A 29 -3.48 10.77 -6.20
C ASN A 29 -2.61 11.98 -6.57
N ALA A 30 -2.15 12.08 -7.82
CA ALA A 30 -1.37 13.23 -8.29
C ALA A 30 -2.15 14.55 -8.20
N ALA A 31 -3.43 14.55 -8.59
CA ALA A 31 -4.29 15.73 -8.51
C ALA A 31 -4.57 16.13 -7.05
N ARG A 32 -4.85 15.13 -6.19
CA ARG A 32 -5.04 15.35 -4.75
C ARG A 32 -3.81 15.94 -4.09
N LEU A 33 -2.61 15.46 -4.44
CA LEU A 33 -1.36 15.96 -3.90
C LEU A 33 -1.09 17.42 -4.33
N ALA A 34 -1.39 17.76 -5.58
CA ALA A 34 -1.27 19.13 -6.08
C ALA A 34 -2.22 20.09 -5.35
N GLU A 35 -3.46 19.67 -5.09
CA GLU A 35 -4.41 20.45 -4.32
C GLU A 35 -3.98 20.61 -2.87
N LEU A 36 -3.48 19.55 -2.24
CA LEU A 36 -2.96 19.59 -0.88
C LEU A 36 -1.80 20.58 -0.76
N LYS A 37 -0.89 20.60 -1.73
CA LYS A 37 0.24 21.55 -1.77
C LYS A 37 -0.21 23.01 -1.92
N ARG A 38 -1.31 23.24 -2.64
CA ARG A 38 -1.91 24.58 -2.80
C ARG A 38 -2.54 25.07 -1.49
N LEU A 39 -3.23 24.19 -0.77
CA LEU A 39 -3.98 24.54 0.44
C LEU A 39 -3.08 24.61 1.69
N PHE A 40 -2.13 23.68 1.80
CA PHE A 40 -1.28 23.50 2.99
C PHE A 40 0.18 23.33 2.58
N PRO A 41 0.86 24.40 2.13
CA PRO A 41 2.24 24.33 1.69
C PRO A 41 3.23 23.98 2.82
N ASP A 42 2.85 24.24 4.07
CA ASP A 42 3.60 23.97 5.30
C ASP A 42 3.70 22.48 5.65
N LEU A 43 2.81 21.65 5.11
CA LEU A 43 2.84 20.19 5.30
C LEU A 43 3.88 19.49 4.42
N PHE A 44 4.57 20.23 3.54
CA PHE A 44 5.56 19.69 2.62
C PHE A 44 6.98 20.06 3.09
N SER A 45 7.93 19.14 2.92
CA SER A 45 9.35 19.39 3.15
C SER A 45 9.94 20.33 2.08
N ASP A 46 11.15 20.83 2.32
CA ASP A 46 11.89 21.64 1.35
C ASP A 46 12.15 20.89 0.02
N GLU A 47 12.19 19.55 0.04
CA GLU A 47 12.26 18.71 -1.17
C GLU A 47 10.90 18.50 -1.85
N GLY A 48 9.83 19.14 -1.37
CA GLY A 48 8.49 19.08 -1.91
C GLY A 48 7.76 17.76 -1.67
N ARG A 49 8.19 16.97 -0.68
CA ARG A 49 7.53 15.73 -0.26
C ARG A 49 6.57 16.00 0.91
N LEU A 50 5.46 15.26 0.97
CA LEU A 50 4.51 15.37 2.06
C LEU A 50 5.12 14.83 3.37
N ASP A 51 5.19 15.65 4.42
CA ASP A 51 5.63 15.22 5.74
C ASP A 51 4.48 14.58 6.51
N VAL A 52 4.55 13.27 6.67
CA VAL A 52 3.54 12.46 7.38
C VAL A 52 3.43 12.89 8.86
N LYS A 53 4.52 13.39 9.48
CA LYS A 53 4.48 13.86 10.86
C LYS A 53 3.69 15.16 10.98
N ALA A 54 3.91 16.09 10.06
CA ALA A 54 3.16 17.35 10.00
C ALA A 54 1.67 17.09 9.76
N VAL A 55 1.33 16.20 8.83
CA VAL A 55 -0.06 15.79 8.56
C VAL A 55 -0.70 15.15 9.79
N ARG A 56 0.01 14.25 10.46
CA ARG A 56 -0.51 13.57 11.65
C ARG A 56 -0.71 14.54 12.82
N LYS A 57 0.19 15.50 13.01
CA LYS A 57 0.07 16.56 14.01
C LYS A 57 -1.11 17.50 13.73
N LEU A 58 -1.38 17.79 12.45
CA LEU A 58 -2.54 18.59 12.05
C LEU A 58 -3.86 17.84 12.33
N ALA A 59 -3.89 16.54 12.04
CA ALA A 59 -5.08 15.71 12.22
C ALA A 59 -5.42 15.48 13.70
N ASP A 60 -4.41 15.30 14.55
CA ASP A 60 -4.58 15.12 15.98
C ASP A 60 -3.39 15.76 16.74
N PRO A 61 -3.57 16.99 17.27
CA PRO A 61 -2.52 17.72 17.98
C PRO A 61 -2.03 17.02 19.25
N ASP A 62 -2.89 16.23 19.88
CA ASP A 62 -2.60 15.51 21.14
C ASP A 62 -2.00 14.13 20.88
N MET A 63 -1.95 13.68 19.63
CA MET A 63 -1.29 12.44 19.20
C MET A 63 0.23 12.61 19.18
N LEU A 64 0.80 12.93 20.35
CA LEU A 64 2.22 12.86 20.62
C LEU A 64 2.74 11.49 20.17
N ASP A 65 3.90 11.47 19.53
CA ASP A 65 4.67 10.26 19.25
C ASP A 65 5.11 9.63 20.58
N MET A 66 4.18 9.00 21.28
CA MET A 66 4.45 8.12 22.41
C MET A 66 5.35 7.03 21.88
N GLU A 67 6.58 6.98 22.36
CA GLU A 67 7.56 6.01 21.89
C GLU A 67 7.04 4.59 22.14
N LYS A 68 6.72 3.88 21.05
CA LYS A 68 6.14 2.54 21.11
C LYS A 68 7.26 1.52 21.23
N PHE A 69 7.71 1.27 22.46
CA PHE A 69 8.63 0.16 22.74
C PHE A 69 7.95 -1.18 22.49
N ARG A 70 8.32 -1.85 21.39
CA ARG A 70 7.87 -3.21 21.09
C ARG A 70 8.99 -4.20 21.36
N PHE A 71 8.94 -4.85 22.52
CA PHE A 71 9.79 -6.00 22.79
C PHE A 71 9.35 -7.21 21.95
N THR A 72 10.24 -7.69 21.09
CA THR A 72 10.02 -8.85 20.20
C THR A 72 11.06 -9.91 20.52
N TRP A 73 10.61 -11.14 20.77
CA TRP A 73 11.47 -12.28 21.04
C TRP A 73 10.95 -13.53 20.33
N TYR A 74 11.85 -14.46 20.00
CA TYR A 74 11.52 -15.71 19.32
C TYR A 74 10.61 -16.56 20.20
N GLY A 75 9.42 -16.93 19.69
CA GLY A 75 8.45 -17.73 20.43
C GLY A 75 7.32 -16.96 21.13
N LYS A 76 7.29 -15.62 21.07
CA LYS A 76 6.18 -14.79 21.64
C LYS A 76 4.78 -15.25 21.20
N SER A 77 4.63 -15.63 19.93
CA SER A 77 3.36 -16.14 19.37
C SER A 77 2.98 -17.55 19.82
N ARG A 78 3.98 -18.39 20.15
CA ARG A 78 3.77 -19.73 20.71
C ARG A 78 3.43 -19.65 22.20
N ALA A 79 4.10 -18.77 22.95
CA ALA A 79 3.79 -18.50 24.36
C ALA A 79 2.36 -17.94 24.53
N ARG A 80 1.95 -16.99 23.67
CA ARG A 80 0.58 -16.45 23.68
C ARG A 80 -0.48 -17.54 23.49
N ARG A 81 -0.26 -18.48 22.56
CA ARG A 81 -1.19 -19.60 22.32
C ARG A 81 -1.32 -20.55 23.52
N LYS A 82 -0.25 -20.79 24.27
CA LYS A 82 -0.28 -21.65 25.46
C LYS A 82 -0.95 -21.02 26.68
N ALA A 83 -0.90 -19.68 26.79
CA ALA A 83 -1.45 -18.97 27.96
C ALA A 83 -2.97 -18.74 27.89
N PHE A 84 -3.56 -18.83 26.69
CA PHE A 84 -5.00 -18.65 26.45
C PHE A 84 -5.67 -19.92 25.90
N ALA A 85 -5.00 -21.06 26.02
CA ALA A 85 -5.58 -22.40 25.81
C ALA A 85 -6.04 -22.95 27.17
#